data_AF-A0A350UX53-F1
#
_entry.id   AF-A0A350UX53-F1
#
_cell.length_a   1.000
_cell.length_b   1.000
_cell.length_c   1.000
_cell.angle_alpha   90.00
_cell.angle_beta   90.00
_cell.angle_gamma   90.00
#
_symmetry.space_group_name_H-M   'P 1'
#
loop_
_entity.id
_entity.type
_entity.pdbx_description
1 polymer ?
#
loop_
_entity_poly.entity_id
_entity_poly.type
_entity_poly.pdbx_seq_one_letter_code
_entity_poly.pdbx_strand_id
1 'polypeptide(L)' 'ESFENIVKLLVSLSFPINLWKTQNLCYQLMNKVYQEISEKGKDGNATSKQWVKRFNALAATLLIRVPHN' A
#
# COMPACT_ATOMS: atom_id res chain seq x y z
N GLU A 1 8.08 -9.67 -11.41
CA GLU A 1 8.07 -9.65 -9.92
C GLU A 1 7.10 -8.59 -9.41
N SER A 2 6.52 -8.75 -8.22
CA SER A 2 5.67 -7.72 -7.61
C SER A 2 6.52 -6.72 -6.84
N PHE A 3 6.22 -5.43 -6.97
CA PHE A 3 6.87 -4.34 -6.24
C PHE A 3 6.91 -4.57 -4.72
N GLU A 4 5.86 -5.18 -4.16
CA GLU A 4 5.77 -5.48 -2.73
C GLU A 4 6.88 -6.44 -2.26
N ASN A 5 7.26 -7.41 -3.10
CA ASN A 5 8.30 -8.38 -2.76
C ASN A 5 9.68 -7.71 -2.75
N ILE A 6 9.92 -6.77 -3.66
CA ILE A 6 11.16 -5.99 -3.70
C ILE A 6 11.26 -5.12 -2.44
N VAL A 7 10.17 -4.45 -2.04
CA VAL A 7 10.16 -3.64 -0.80
C VAL A 7 10.40 -4.51 0.44
N LYS A 8 9.78 -5.70 0.53
CA LYS A 8 10.01 -6.64 1.64
C LYS A 8 11.47 -7.08 1.72
N LEU A 9 12.08 -7.41 0.59
CA LEU A 9 13.50 -7.79 0.53
C LEU A 9 14.37 -6.64 1.03
N LEU A 10 14.15 -5.43 0.53
CA LEU A 10 14.90 -4.24 0.93
C LEU A 10 14.80 -3.97 2.44
N VAL A 11 13.60 -4.07 3.03
CA VAL A 11 13.40 -3.93 4.48
C VAL A 11 14.12 -5.02 5.27
N SER A 12 14.20 -6.25 4.74
CA SER A 12 14.84 -7.39 5.43
C SER A 12 16.36 -7.34 5.44
N LEU A 13 16.99 -6.61 4.52
CA LEU A 13 18.44 -6.58 4.36
C LEU A 13 19.15 -5.62 5.35
N SER A 14 18.41 -4.97 6.26
CA SER A 14 18.91 -4.09 7.32
C SER A 14 19.91 -3.01 6.88
N PHE A 15 19.89 -2.61 5.61
CA PHE A 15 20.56 -1.39 5.18
C PHE A 15 19.84 -0.18 5.82
N PRO A 16 20.53 0.94 6.09
CA PRO A 16 19.89 2.20 6.46
C PRO A 16 19.16 2.78 5.24
N ILE A 17 18.08 2.12 4.82
CA ILE A 17 17.26 2.53 3.69
C ILE A 17 16.35 3.63 4.19
N ASN A 18 16.56 4.84 3.68
CA ASN A 18 15.63 5.93 3.89
C ASN A 18 14.37 5.70 3.05
N LEU A 19 13.32 5.16 3.68
CA LEU A 19 12.02 4.94 3.05
C LEU A 19 11.07 6.13 3.19
N TRP A 20 11.48 7.25 3.79
CA TRP A 20 10.61 8.37 4.13
C TRP A 20 9.86 8.94 2.91
N LYS A 21 10.54 9.10 1.77
CA LYS A 21 9.92 9.57 0.53
C LYS A 21 8.85 8.59 0.01
N THR A 22 9.14 7.29 0.08
CA THR A 22 8.23 6.21 -0.33
C THR A 22 7.03 6.15 0.61
N GLN A 23 7.25 6.30 1.92
CA GLN A 23 6.20 6.34 2.93
C GLN A 23 5.28 7.55 2.71
N ASN A 24 5.85 8.75 2.51
CA ASN A 24 5.08 9.95 2.21
C ASN A 24 4.23 9.80 0.95
N LEU A 25 4.79 9.21 -0.11
CA LEU A 25 4.04 8.98 -1.34
C LEU A 25 2.89 7.99 -1.13
N CYS A 26 3.13 6.89 -0.40
CA CYS A 26 2.09 5.92 -0.06
C CYS A 26 0.98 6.56 0.79
N TYR A 27 1.35 7.41 1.76
CA TYR A 27 0.40 8.17 2.56
C TYR A 27 -0.42 9.16 1.72
N GLN A 28 0.20 9.87 0.79
CA GLN A 28 -0.53 10.75 -0.14
C GLN A 28 -1.50 9.97 -1.04
N LEU A 29 -1.08 8.82 -1.55
CA LEU A 29 -1.92 7.94 -2.36
C LEU A 29 -3.10 7.39 -1.54
N MET A 30 -2.88 7.06 -0.27
CA MET A 30 -3.93 6.68 0.67
C MET A 30 -5.00 7.77 0.79
N ASN A 31 -4.59 9.02 1.03
CA ASN A 31 -5.54 10.11 1.23
C ASN A 31 -6.26 10.54 -0.05
N LYS A 32 -5.68 10.30 -1.23
CA LYS A 32 -6.24 10.75 -2.51
C LYS A 32 -7.12 9.73 -3.21
N VAL A 33 -6.76 8.45 -3.16
CA VAL A 33 -7.30 7.43 -4.08
C VAL A 33 -7.83 6.19 -3.36
N TYR A 34 -7.30 5.86 -2.17
CA TYR A 34 -7.68 4.63 -1.49
C TYR A 34 -9.17 4.56 -1.16
N GLN A 35 -9.76 5.66 -0.66
CA GLN A 35 -11.17 5.67 -0.29
C GLN A 35 -12.07 5.37 -1.49
N GLU A 36 -11.87 6.06 -2.61
CA GLU A 36 -12.66 5.89 -3.84
C GLU A 36 -12.58 4.45 -4.38
N ILE A 37 -11.38 3.87 -4.41
CA ILE A 37 -11.20 2.49 -4.89
C ILE A 37 -11.75 1.47 -3.89
N SER A 38 -11.65 1.74 -2.58
CA SER A 38 -12.23 0.90 -1.53
C SER A 38 -13.74 0.82 -1.64
N GLU A 39 -14.41 1.97 -1.83
CA GLU A 39 -15.86 2.04 -2.07
C GLU A 39 -16.27 1.25 -3.31
N LYS A 40 -15.60 1.45 -4.46
CA LYS A 40 -15.84 0.64 -5.68
C LYS A 40 -15.61 -0.86 -5.47
N GLY A 41 -14.73 -1.23 -4.55
CA GLY A 41 -14.46 -2.63 -4.19
C GLY A 41 -15.61 -3.25 -3.37
N LYS A 42 -16.33 -2.45 -2.57
CA LYS A 42 -17.52 -2.90 -1.83
C LYS A 42 -18.66 -3.26 -2.79
N ASP A 43 -18.80 -2.54 -3.90
CA ASP A 43 -19.79 -2.79 -4.95
C ASP A 43 -19.51 -4.01 -5.84
N GLY A 44 -18.49 -4.82 -5.50
CA GLY A 44 -18.22 -6.09 -6.19
C GLY A 44 -17.21 -6.01 -7.33
N ASN A 45 -16.62 -4.84 -7.61
CA ASN A 45 -15.58 -4.70 -8.63
C ASN A 45 -14.31 -5.50 -8.24
N ALA A 46 -14.03 -6.58 -8.99
CA ALA A 46 -12.90 -7.47 -8.71
C ALA A 46 -11.53 -6.78 -8.81
N THR A 47 -11.38 -5.85 -9.76
CA THR A 47 -10.15 -5.06 -9.93
C THR A 47 -9.91 -4.15 -8.74
N SER A 48 -10.95 -3.47 -8.26
CA SER A 48 -10.88 -2.64 -7.05
C SER A 48 -10.53 -3.46 -5.80
N LYS A 49 -11.16 -4.63 -5.62
CA LYS A 49 -10.82 -5.55 -4.51
C LYS A 49 -9.36 -6.00 -4.54
N GLN A 50 -8.85 -6.33 -5.73
CA GLN A 50 -7.45 -6.73 -5.88
C GLN A 50 -6.50 -5.55 -5.60
N TRP A 51 -6.84 -4.35 -6.07
CA TRP A 51 -6.08 -3.15 -5.80
C TRP A 51 -5.99 -2.84 -4.30
N VAL A 52 -7.12 -2.87 -3.58
CA VAL A 52 -7.16 -2.65 -2.13
C VAL A 52 -6.30 -3.68 -1.39
N LYS A 53 -6.39 -4.96 -1.77
CA LYS A 53 -5.57 -6.02 -1.17
C LYS A 53 -4.07 -5.76 -1.33
N ARG A 54 -3.64 -5.37 -2.54
CA ARG A 54 -2.24 -5.03 -2.84
C ARG A 54 -1.79 -3.78 -2.10
N PHE A 55 -2.62 -2.74 -2.09
CA PHE A 55 -2.35 -1.51 -1.37
C PHE A 55 -2.15 -1.76 0.14
N ASN A 56 -3.01 -2.58 0.76
CA ASN A 56 -2.88 -2.94 2.18
C ASN A 56 -1.58 -3.69 2.47
N ALA A 57 -1.16 -4.60 1.58
CA ALA A 57 0.12 -5.30 1.71
C ALA A 57 1.32 -4.34 1.59
N LEU A 58 1.26 -3.37 0.67
CA LEU A 58 2.27 -2.33 0.53
C LEU A 58 2.34 -1.42 1.76
N ALA A 59 1.21 -0.91 2.22
CA ALA A 59 1.13 -0.03 3.39
C ALA A 59 1.66 -0.70 4.65
N ALA A 60 1.31 -1.98 4.88
CA ALA A 60 1.85 -2.77 5.98
C ALA A 60 3.38 -2.92 5.89
N THR A 61 3.92 -3.16 4.69
CA THR A 61 5.37 -3.27 4.47
C THR A 61 6.08 -1.93 4.74
N LEU A 62 5.42 -0.81 4.45
CA LEU A 62 5.92 0.54 4.69
C LEU A 62 5.60 1.09 6.09
N LEU A 63 5.00 0.28 6.99
CA LEU A 63 4.58 0.66 8.33
C LEU A 63 3.56 1.82 8.37
N ILE A 64 2.72 1.93 7.34
CA ILE A 64 1.63 2.89 7.26
C ILE A 64 0.32 2.23 7.69
N ARG A 65 -0.41 2.88 8.60
CA ARG A 65 -1.72 2.42 9.04
C ARG A 65 -2.79 2.87 8.04
N VAL A 66 -3.48 1.90 7.45
CA VAL A 66 -4.65 2.15 6.62
C VAL A 66 -5.89 2.19 7.51
N PRO A 67 -6.75 3.22 7.41
CA PRO A 67 -8.00 3.25 8.16
C PRO A 67 -8.92 2.11 7.70
N HIS A 68 -9.33 1.25 8.64
CA HIS A 68 -10.39 0.27 8.42
C HIS A 68 -11.74 0.95 8.62
N ASN A 69 -12.56 0.98 7.56
CA ASN A 69 -13.89 1.58 7.54
C ASN A 69 -14.95 0.55 7.13
#